data_AF-A0A662YZZ6-F1
#
_entry.id   AF-A0A662YZZ6-F1
#
_cell.length_a   1.000
_cell.length_b   1.000
_cell.length_c   1.000
_cell.angle_alpha   90.00
_cell.angle_beta   90.00
_cell.angle_gamma   90.00
#
_symmetry.space_group_name_H-M   'P 1'
#
loop_
_entity.id
_entity.type
_entity.pdbx_description
1 polymer ?
#
loop_
_entity_poly.entity_id
_entity_poly.type
_entity_poly.pdbx_seq_one_letter_code
_entity_poly.pdbx_strand_id
1 'polypeptide(L)'
;MAGQLLAPRDSITLEQLVSVAVQRGYTAQGEMFSASNMGLLAEEVFPCRAQLLTGGMGGENRAAIIRHLATGLPLLIPYDEDFNHQPCLKRGHRSHWAVASGVLLGVQPGSLTGQLQADGTVPGLFYPPCPGPPPAESREVCLLAKQGKSLRYQLWGFTEVQDSNAQLGELHPQRESDGTVYVLPEGGVRAGLCGQVVLLQPNTDSSTN
;
A
#
# COMPACT_ATOMS: atom_id res chain seq x y z
N MET A 1 7.35 -6.91 -4.19
CA MET A 1 5.93 -7.22 -3.85
C MET A 1 4.98 -6.60 -4.87
N ALA A 2 4.80 -5.27 -4.88
CA ALA A 2 3.89 -4.62 -5.84
C ALA A 2 4.30 -4.81 -7.31
N GLY A 3 5.60 -4.86 -7.61
CA GLY A 3 6.10 -5.11 -8.98
C GLY A 3 5.54 -6.38 -9.64
N GLN A 4 5.27 -7.46 -8.89
CA GLN A 4 4.66 -8.68 -9.44
C GLN A 4 3.21 -8.48 -9.89
N LEU A 5 2.51 -7.49 -9.33
CA LEU A 5 1.15 -7.11 -9.74
C LEU A 5 1.16 -6.12 -10.90
N LEU A 6 2.28 -5.42 -11.13
CA LEU A 6 2.44 -4.43 -12.20
C LEU A 6 3.03 -5.01 -13.48
N ALA A 7 4.10 -5.81 -13.35
CA ALA A 7 4.83 -6.39 -14.46
C ALA A 7 5.25 -7.84 -14.10
N PRO A 8 4.34 -8.82 -14.20
CA PRO A 8 4.60 -10.21 -13.78
C PRO A 8 5.74 -10.89 -14.54
N ARG A 9 6.09 -10.38 -15.72
CA ARG A 9 7.07 -10.95 -16.65
C ARG A 9 8.46 -10.31 -16.55
N ASP A 10 8.57 -9.17 -15.87
CA ASP A 10 9.83 -8.44 -15.73
C ASP A 10 10.41 -8.67 -14.33
N SER A 11 11.58 -9.32 -14.28
CA SER A 11 12.27 -9.56 -13.02
C SER A 11 13.24 -8.42 -12.72
N ILE A 12 12.73 -7.34 -12.13
CA ILE A 12 13.58 -6.36 -11.44
C ILE A 12 14.04 -6.95 -10.11
N THR A 13 15.35 -6.97 -9.87
CA THR A 13 15.91 -7.43 -8.59
C THR A 13 15.84 -6.34 -7.52
N LEU A 14 15.93 -6.73 -6.24
CA LEU A 14 15.95 -5.77 -5.14
C LEU A 14 17.17 -4.84 -5.22
N GLU A 15 18.32 -5.39 -5.62
CA GLU A 15 19.58 -4.66 -5.76
C GLU A 15 19.48 -3.57 -6.83
N GLN A 16 18.80 -3.87 -7.95
CA GLN A 16 18.53 -2.87 -8.99
C GLN A 16 17.63 -1.75 -8.46
N LEU A 17 16.55 -2.09 -7.76
CA LEU A 17 15.62 -1.11 -7.19
C LEU A 17 16.32 -0.19 -6.17
N VAL A 18 17.14 -0.76 -5.27
CA VAL A 18 17.91 0.02 -4.29
C VAL A 18 18.97 0.87 -4.99
N SER A 19 19.65 0.35 -6.02
CA SER A 19 20.65 1.10 -6.79
C SER A 19 20.04 2.35 -7.43
N VAL A 20 18.87 2.24 -8.07
CA VAL A 20 18.16 3.40 -8.63
C VAL A 20 17.78 4.39 -7.52
N ALA A 21 17.21 3.91 -6.41
CA ALA A 21 16.83 4.77 -5.29
C ALA A 21 18.02 5.55 -4.68
N VAL A 22 19.19 4.91 -4.58
CA VAL A 22 20.43 5.56 -4.11
C VAL A 22 20.93 6.59 -5.11
N GLN A 23 20.95 6.27 -6.42
CA GLN A 23 21.38 7.21 -7.47
C GLN A 23 20.49 8.46 -7.53
N ARG A 24 19.19 8.32 -7.24
CA ARG A 24 18.24 9.44 -7.14
C ARG A 24 18.30 10.18 -5.80
N GLY A 25 19.09 9.69 -4.84
CA GLY A 25 19.19 10.28 -3.51
C GLY A 25 17.93 10.10 -2.66
N TYR A 26 17.09 9.10 -2.96
CA TYR A 26 15.88 8.82 -2.17
C TYR A 26 16.17 8.02 -0.91
N THR A 27 17.29 7.30 -0.90
CA THR A 27 17.75 6.48 0.22
C THR A 27 19.27 6.42 0.25
N ALA A 28 19.84 6.11 1.42
CA ALA A 28 21.26 5.78 1.54
C ALA A 28 21.50 4.26 1.49
N GLN A 29 20.57 3.45 2.00
CA GLN A 29 20.78 1.99 2.20
C GLN A 29 19.57 1.12 1.86
N GLY A 30 18.43 1.72 1.50
CA GLY A 30 17.21 1.03 1.11
C GLY A 30 15.96 1.47 1.88
N GLU A 31 16.10 2.16 3.02
CA GLU A 31 14.95 2.75 3.71
C GLU A 31 14.33 3.89 2.90
N MET A 32 13.00 3.96 2.90
CA MET A 32 12.25 4.99 2.19
C MET A 32 11.33 5.72 3.16
N PHE A 33 11.62 6.99 3.42
CA PHE A 33 10.85 7.86 4.33
C PHE A 33 10.01 8.92 3.59
N SER A 34 9.81 8.76 2.28
CA SER A 34 8.98 9.66 1.46
C SER A 34 8.09 8.85 0.53
N ALA A 35 6.77 8.99 0.68
CA ALA A 35 5.81 8.35 -0.20
C ALA A 35 5.85 8.93 -1.62
N SER A 36 6.14 10.22 -1.75
CA SER A 36 6.39 10.83 -3.06
C SER A 36 7.59 10.18 -3.77
N ASN A 37 8.73 10.02 -3.08
CA ASN A 37 9.91 9.36 -3.66
C ASN A 37 9.64 7.89 -3.98
N MET A 38 8.87 7.19 -3.14
CA MET A 38 8.45 5.81 -3.42
C MET A 38 7.62 5.73 -4.72
N GLY A 39 6.72 6.69 -4.95
CA GLY A 39 5.95 6.79 -6.19
C GLY A 39 6.86 7.03 -7.40
N LEU A 40 7.77 8.01 -7.32
CA LEU A 40 8.73 8.30 -8.39
C LEU A 40 9.61 7.10 -8.72
N LEU A 41 10.10 6.39 -7.70
CA LEU A 41 10.87 5.16 -7.88
C LEU A 41 10.06 4.08 -8.59
N ALA A 42 8.77 3.93 -8.25
CA ALA A 42 7.91 2.95 -8.89
C ALA A 42 7.70 3.26 -10.39
N GLU A 43 7.47 4.52 -10.76
CA GLU A 43 7.31 4.94 -12.16
C GLU A 43 8.60 4.81 -12.98
N GLU A 44 9.76 4.98 -12.34
CA GLU A 44 11.06 4.83 -13.01
C GLU A 44 11.42 3.36 -13.27
N VAL A 45 11.07 2.48 -12.34
CA VAL A 45 11.50 1.07 -12.34
C VAL A 45 10.47 0.14 -12.96
N PHE A 46 9.19 0.50 -12.95
CA PHE A 46 8.09 -0.30 -13.49
C PHE A 46 7.28 0.50 -14.51
N PRO A 47 6.68 -0.16 -15.53
CA PRO A 47 5.78 0.48 -16.48
C PRO A 47 4.43 0.79 -15.83
N CYS A 48 4.43 1.75 -14.89
CA CYS A 48 3.26 2.14 -14.11
C CYS A 48 3.21 3.66 -13.91
N ARG A 49 2.05 4.13 -13.46
CA ARG A 49 1.83 5.46 -12.91
C ARG A 49 1.62 5.36 -11.41
N ALA A 50 2.14 6.32 -10.68
CA ALA A 50 1.97 6.47 -9.25
C ALA A 50 1.10 7.71 -8.96
N GLN A 51 0.04 7.52 -8.18
CA GLN A 51 -0.76 8.60 -7.65
C GLN A 51 -0.58 8.67 -6.14
N LEU A 52 -0.04 9.79 -5.66
CA LEU A 52 0.08 10.09 -4.24
C LEU A 52 -1.26 10.61 -3.72
N LEU A 53 -1.80 9.96 -2.69
CA LEU A 53 -2.89 10.51 -1.90
C LEU A 53 -2.31 11.10 -0.61
N THR A 54 -2.77 12.29 -0.25
CA THR A 54 -2.36 13.02 0.97
C THR A 54 -3.59 13.36 1.82
N GLY A 55 -3.38 13.70 3.10
CA GLY A 55 -4.48 14.07 4.00
C GLY A 55 -5.15 12.89 4.71
N GLY A 56 -4.53 11.71 4.71
CA GLY A 56 -5.03 10.50 5.37
C GLY A 56 -5.81 9.57 4.45
N MET A 57 -6.11 8.36 4.93
CA MET A 57 -6.82 7.34 4.15
C MET A 57 -8.36 7.46 4.22
N GLY A 58 -8.89 8.39 5.04
CA GLY A 58 -10.32 8.59 5.24
C GLY A 58 -11.01 9.41 4.13
N GLY A 59 -12.26 9.82 4.36
CA GLY A 59 -12.98 10.74 3.48
C GLY A 59 -13.04 10.30 2.02
N GLU A 60 -12.72 11.20 1.09
CA GLU A 60 -12.68 10.92 -0.36
C GLU A 60 -11.60 9.89 -0.73
N ASN A 61 -10.46 9.92 -0.04
CA ASN A 61 -9.37 8.96 -0.25
C ASN A 61 -9.83 7.53 0.06
N ARG A 62 -10.71 7.33 1.04
CA ARG A 62 -11.26 6.01 1.36
C ARG A 62 -11.97 5.40 0.16
N ALA A 63 -12.83 6.17 -0.50
CA ALA A 63 -13.56 5.71 -1.68
C ALA A 63 -12.60 5.44 -2.86
N ALA A 64 -11.59 6.29 -3.06
CA ALA A 64 -10.57 6.09 -4.09
C ALA A 64 -9.76 4.80 -3.86
N ILE A 65 -9.30 4.57 -2.63
CA ILE A 65 -8.54 3.38 -2.24
C ILE A 65 -9.35 2.10 -2.45
N ILE A 66 -10.60 2.05 -1.95
CA ILE A 66 -11.43 0.85 -2.08
C ILE A 66 -11.69 0.55 -3.56
N ARG A 67 -12.00 1.56 -4.37
CA ARG A 67 -12.19 1.39 -5.81
C ARG A 67 -10.93 0.87 -6.49
N HIS A 68 -9.77 1.44 -6.18
CA HIS A 68 -8.48 1.04 -6.73
C HIS A 68 -8.16 -0.44 -6.43
N LEU A 69 -8.32 -0.86 -5.18
CA LEU A 69 -8.11 -2.24 -4.76
C LEU A 69 -9.15 -3.21 -5.35
N ALA A 70 -10.42 -2.80 -5.48
CA ALA A 70 -11.47 -3.61 -6.09
C ALA A 70 -11.22 -3.84 -7.61
N THR A 71 -10.49 -2.93 -8.26
CA THR A 71 -10.00 -3.11 -9.63
C THR A 71 -8.74 -3.98 -9.74
N GLY A 72 -8.26 -4.53 -8.62
CA GLY A 72 -7.08 -5.40 -8.59
C GLY A 72 -5.75 -4.67 -8.66
N LEU A 73 -5.74 -3.35 -8.44
CA LEU A 73 -4.55 -2.53 -8.54
C LEU A 73 -3.86 -2.38 -7.17
N PRO A 74 -2.52 -2.40 -7.12
CA PRO A 74 -1.78 -2.34 -5.87
C PRO A 74 -1.78 -0.94 -5.23
N LEU A 75 -1.78 -0.93 -3.90
CA LEU A 75 -1.60 0.25 -3.05
C LEU A 75 -0.39 0.05 -2.15
N LEU A 76 0.51 1.04 -2.12
CA LEU A 76 1.60 1.10 -1.14
C LEU A 76 1.18 1.91 0.08
N ILE A 77 1.39 1.33 1.25
CA ILE A 77 0.94 1.89 2.53
C ILE A 77 2.15 1.95 3.47
N PRO A 78 2.62 3.15 3.85
CA PRO A 78 3.46 3.29 5.02
C PRO A 78 2.59 3.17 6.27
N TYR A 79 3.00 2.35 7.22
CA TYR A 79 2.28 2.11 8.47
C TYR A 79 3.28 1.75 9.59
N ASP A 80 2.84 1.71 10.83
CA ASP A 80 3.70 1.35 11.96
C ASP A 80 3.59 -0.15 12.25
N GLU A 81 4.71 -0.86 12.21
CA GLU A 81 4.77 -2.31 12.24
C GLU A 81 4.87 -2.87 13.67
N ASP A 82 3.96 -3.77 14.06
CA ASP A 82 4.12 -4.59 15.27
C ASP A 82 4.91 -5.89 15.03
N PHE A 83 5.27 -6.63 16.09
CA PHE A 83 6.15 -7.80 15.99
C PHE A 83 5.54 -8.94 15.15
N ASN A 84 4.22 -8.95 15.00
CA ASN A 84 3.45 -9.85 14.14
C ASN A 84 3.18 -9.24 12.74
N HIS A 85 3.85 -8.13 12.41
CA HIS A 85 3.68 -7.32 11.21
C HIS A 85 2.33 -6.61 11.08
N GLN A 86 1.44 -6.66 12.08
CA GLN A 86 0.17 -5.94 12.05
C GLN A 86 0.37 -4.43 12.28
N PRO A 87 -0.61 -3.60 11.90
CA PRO A 87 -0.59 -2.18 12.23
C PRO A 87 -0.61 -1.94 13.75
N CYS A 88 0.17 -0.97 14.19
CA CYS A 88 0.15 -0.48 15.58
C CYS A 88 0.30 1.05 15.64
N LEU A 89 0.39 1.61 16.85
CA LEU A 89 0.45 3.04 17.12
C LEU A 89 1.69 3.37 17.96
N LYS A 90 2.88 3.35 17.36
CA LYS A 90 4.19 3.57 18.01
C LYS A 90 4.94 4.80 17.44
N ARG A 91 4.18 5.82 17.04
CA ARG A 91 4.60 7.13 16.50
C ARG A 91 5.42 7.09 15.21
N GLY A 92 5.45 5.94 14.54
CA GLY A 92 6.30 5.70 13.37
C GLY A 92 7.69 5.18 13.71
N HIS A 93 7.97 4.90 14.99
CA HIS A 93 9.26 4.32 15.40
C HIS A 93 9.54 2.99 14.71
N ARG A 94 8.51 2.26 14.28
CA ARG A 94 8.64 1.06 13.45
C ARG A 94 7.91 1.23 12.13
N SER A 95 7.97 2.43 11.55
CA SER A 95 7.43 2.68 10.22
C SER A 95 7.97 1.67 9.22
N HIS A 96 7.06 1.02 8.51
CA HIS A 96 7.34 0.05 7.47
C HIS A 96 6.39 0.26 6.29
N TRP A 97 6.78 -0.30 5.15
CA TRP A 97 5.93 -0.38 3.96
C TRP A 97 5.21 -1.72 3.88
N ALA A 98 3.94 -1.66 3.52
CA ALA A 98 3.13 -2.80 3.08
C ALA A 98 2.55 -2.54 1.69
N VAL A 99 2.18 -3.63 1.02
CA VAL A 99 1.39 -3.61 -0.21
C VAL A 99 0.02 -4.16 0.09
N ALA A 100 -1.04 -3.39 -0.16
CA ALA A 100 -2.39 -3.92 -0.26
C ALA A 100 -2.65 -4.33 -1.71
N SER A 101 -3.12 -5.56 -1.91
CA SER A 101 -3.38 -6.15 -3.23
C SER A 101 -4.85 -6.48 -3.47
N GLY A 102 -5.71 -6.19 -2.49
CA GLY A 102 -7.14 -6.42 -2.58
C GLY A 102 -7.86 -5.92 -1.35
N VAL A 103 -9.18 -6.03 -1.38
CA VAL A 103 -10.08 -5.58 -0.31
C VAL A 103 -11.15 -6.65 -0.06
N LEU A 104 -11.47 -6.86 1.21
CA LEU A 104 -12.61 -7.64 1.65
C LEU A 104 -13.67 -6.68 2.21
N LEU A 105 -14.88 -6.78 1.68
CA LEU A 105 -15.98 -5.87 2.00
C LEU A 105 -17.10 -6.62 2.72
N GLY A 106 -17.38 -6.22 3.96
CA GLY A 106 -18.56 -6.65 4.69
C GLY A 106 -19.78 -5.90 4.17
N VAL A 107 -20.72 -6.61 3.56
CA VAL A 107 -21.91 -6.05 2.91
C VAL A 107 -23.18 -6.54 3.61
N GLN A 108 -24.27 -5.77 3.51
CA GLN A 108 -25.55 -6.23 4.02
C GLN A 108 -26.14 -7.32 3.11
N PRO A 109 -26.78 -8.36 3.69
CA PRO A 109 -27.53 -9.34 2.90
C PRO A 109 -28.52 -8.64 1.95
N GLY A 110 -28.53 -9.04 0.68
CA GLY A 110 -29.39 -8.46 -0.35
C GLY A 110 -28.89 -7.15 -0.98
N SER A 111 -27.79 -6.55 -0.48
CA SER A 111 -27.15 -5.39 -1.13
C SER A 111 -26.18 -5.78 -2.26
N LEU A 112 -25.91 -7.08 -2.40
CA LEU A 112 -25.08 -7.61 -3.47
C LEU A 112 -25.87 -7.66 -4.78
N THR A 113 -25.50 -6.82 -5.72
CA THR A 113 -26.04 -6.80 -7.08
C THR A 113 -25.00 -7.32 -8.08
N GLY A 114 -25.41 -8.17 -9.01
CA GLY A 114 -24.55 -8.68 -10.07
C GLY A 114 -24.25 -10.18 -9.95
N GLN A 115 -23.46 -10.68 -10.90
CA GLN A 115 -23.01 -12.07 -10.89
C GLN A 115 -21.86 -12.19 -9.88
N LEU A 116 -22.10 -12.89 -8.77
CA LEU A 116 -21.08 -13.21 -7.77
C LEU A 116 -20.99 -14.73 -7.65
N GLN A 117 -19.77 -15.23 -7.51
CA GLN A 117 -19.50 -16.63 -7.25
C GLN A 117 -19.27 -16.84 -5.76
N ALA A 118 -20.05 -17.72 -5.14
CA ALA A 118 -19.82 -18.14 -3.77
C ALA A 118 -18.56 -19.00 -3.67
N ASP A 119 -17.78 -18.81 -2.61
CA ASP A 119 -16.67 -19.70 -2.29
C ASP A 119 -17.18 -21.09 -1.89
N GLY A 120 -16.54 -22.15 -2.40
CA GLY A 120 -16.94 -23.52 -2.10
C GLY A 120 -16.53 -24.01 -0.70
N THR A 121 -15.66 -23.28 -0.01
CA THR A 121 -15.06 -23.66 1.28
C THR A 121 -15.40 -22.70 2.41
N VAL A 122 -15.56 -21.40 2.12
CA VAL A 122 -15.84 -20.36 3.10
C VAL A 122 -17.29 -19.86 2.93
N PRO A 123 -18.23 -20.28 3.79
CA PRO A 123 -19.62 -19.82 3.71
C PRO A 123 -19.71 -18.29 3.83
N GLY A 124 -20.51 -17.68 2.94
CA GLY A 124 -20.73 -16.23 2.94
C GLY A 124 -19.61 -15.41 2.29
N LEU A 125 -18.56 -16.03 1.77
CA LEU A 125 -17.56 -15.37 0.94
C LEU A 125 -17.97 -15.43 -0.53
N PHE A 126 -17.90 -14.28 -1.20
CA PHE A 126 -18.30 -14.12 -2.59
C PHE A 126 -17.23 -13.36 -3.37
N TYR A 127 -17.04 -13.73 -4.63
CA TYR A 127 -16.09 -13.09 -5.53
C TYR A 127 -16.80 -12.58 -6.78
N PRO A 128 -16.43 -11.39 -7.28
CA PRO A 128 -16.84 -10.98 -8.61
C PRO A 128 -16.07 -11.79 -9.67
N PRO A 129 -16.69 -12.11 -10.83
CA PRO A 129 -16.04 -12.86 -11.91
C PRO A 129 -14.90 -12.09 -12.55
N CYS A 130 -14.89 -10.77 -12.44
CA CYS A 130 -13.81 -9.90 -12.89
C CYS A 130 -13.62 -8.73 -11.91
N PRO A 131 -12.41 -8.14 -11.85
CA PRO A 131 -12.19 -6.89 -11.12
C PRO A 131 -13.13 -5.79 -11.62
N GLY A 132 -13.64 -4.97 -10.70
CA GLY A 132 -14.70 -4.02 -11.03
C GLY A 132 -14.99 -3.05 -9.90
N PRO A 133 -15.98 -2.15 -10.09
CA PRO A 133 -16.35 -1.21 -9.05
C PRO A 133 -16.88 -1.97 -7.81
N PRO A 134 -16.51 -1.51 -6.60
CA PRO A 134 -17.01 -2.11 -5.38
C PRO A 134 -18.51 -1.85 -5.21
N PRO A 135 -19.23 -2.64 -4.39
CA PRO A 135 -20.58 -2.32 -3.95
C PRO A 135 -20.68 -0.91 -3.37
N ALA A 136 -21.83 -0.25 -3.55
CA ALA A 136 -22.03 1.14 -3.15
C ALA A 136 -21.89 1.36 -1.63
N GLU A 137 -22.29 0.38 -0.82
CA GLU A 137 -22.19 0.42 0.63
C GLU A 137 -21.47 -0.79 1.18
N SER A 138 -20.49 -0.54 2.06
CA SER A 138 -19.74 -1.54 2.82
C SER A 138 -19.77 -1.16 4.30
N ARG A 139 -20.23 -2.07 5.17
CA ARG A 139 -20.20 -1.88 6.63
C ARG A 139 -18.78 -2.02 7.17
N GLU A 140 -18.07 -3.02 6.70
CA GLU A 140 -16.72 -3.33 7.13
C GLU A 140 -15.80 -3.37 5.91
N VAL A 141 -14.56 -2.94 6.11
CA VAL A 141 -13.54 -2.91 5.07
C VAL A 141 -12.25 -3.44 5.66
N CYS A 142 -11.74 -4.50 5.06
CA CYS A 142 -10.45 -5.08 5.40
C CYS A 142 -9.53 -5.04 4.18
N LEU A 143 -8.28 -4.70 4.39
CA LEU A 143 -7.25 -4.68 3.36
C LEU A 143 -6.52 -6.03 3.34
N LEU A 144 -6.41 -6.65 2.17
CA LEU A 144 -5.54 -7.79 1.97
C LEU A 144 -4.11 -7.27 1.75
N ALA A 145 -3.30 -7.34 2.80
CA ALA A 145 -1.99 -6.70 2.84
C ALA A 145 -0.84 -7.70 3.01
N LYS A 146 0.31 -7.33 2.46
CA LYS A 146 1.57 -8.05 2.63
C LYS A 146 2.70 -7.08 3.00
N GLN A 147 3.39 -7.41 4.08
CA GLN A 147 4.63 -6.76 4.50
C GLN A 147 5.83 -7.59 4.00
N GLY A 148 6.96 -6.92 3.70
CA GLY A 148 8.10 -7.52 2.99
C GLY A 148 8.87 -8.63 3.71
N LYS A 149 8.85 -8.65 5.04
CA LYS A 149 9.46 -9.67 5.89
C LYS A 149 8.50 -10.82 6.21
N SER A 150 7.19 -10.62 6.03
CA SER A 150 6.18 -11.63 6.30
C SER A 150 6.08 -12.66 5.18
N LEU A 151 5.99 -13.94 5.54
CA LEU A 151 5.75 -15.04 4.61
C LEU A 151 4.30 -15.13 4.14
N ARG A 152 3.35 -14.45 4.81
CA ARG A 152 1.91 -14.60 4.59
C ARG A 152 1.24 -13.27 4.30
N TYR A 153 0.13 -13.33 3.57
CA TYR A 153 -0.81 -12.23 3.51
C TYR A 153 -1.60 -12.15 4.82
N GLN A 154 -2.03 -10.94 5.18
CA GLN A 154 -2.86 -10.67 6.34
C GLN A 154 -4.07 -9.82 5.93
N LEU A 155 -5.16 -9.96 6.67
CA LEU A 155 -6.30 -9.07 6.59
C LEU A 155 -6.20 -8.07 7.73
N TRP A 156 -6.20 -6.77 7.40
CA TRP A 156 -6.16 -5.69 8.39
C TRP A 156 -7.41 -4.83 8.26
N GLY A 157 -7.98 -4.37 9.38
CA GLY A 157 -9.09 -3.44 9.36
C GLY A 157 -8.67 -2.11 8.71
N PHE A 158 -9.50 -1.54 7.85
CA PHE A 158 -9.18 -0.28 7.17
C PHE A 158 -8.87 0.84 8.17
N THR A 159 -9.68 0.96 9.23
CA THR A 159 -9.50 1.96 10.28
C THR A 159 -8.19 1.77 11.03
N GLU A 160 -7.79 0.53 11.34
CA GLU A 160 -6.52 0.25 12.03
C GLU A 160 -5.32 0.70 11.19
N VAL A 161 -5.36 0.42 9.88
CA VAL A 161 -4.30 0.84 8.95
C VAL A 161 -4.28 2.36 8.79
N GLN A 162 -5.47 2.99 8.68
CA GLN A 162 -5.61 4.43 8.62
C GLN A 162 -5.00 5.11 9.85
N ASP A 163 -5.33 4.64 11.05
CA ASP A 163 -4.84 5.23 12.29
C ASP A 163 -3.33 5.03 12.44
N SER A 164 -2.82 3.85 12.05
CA SER A 164 -1.39 3.56 12.02
C SER A 164 -0.61 4.45 11.03
N ASN A 165 -1.18 4.74 9.87
CA ASN A 165 -0.62 5.67 8.88
C ASN A 165 -0.69 7.14 9.33
N ALA A 166 -1.81 7.55 9.96
CA ALA A 166 -2.06 8.93 10.38
C ALA A 166 -1.18 9.40 11.55
N GLN A 167 -0.54 8.47 12.26
CA GLN A 167 0.29 8.77 13.42
C GLN A 167 1.80 8.67 13.14
N LEU A 168 2.21 8.32 11.91
CA LEU A 168 3.63 8.26 11.53
C LEU A 168 4.25 9.65 11.63
N GLY A 169 5.03 9.89 12.70
CA GLY A 169 5.52 11.23 13.01
C GLY A 169 7.02 11.31 13.19
N GLU A 170 7.62 10.26 13.74
CA GLU A 170 8.95 10.31 14.34
C GLU A 170 9.85 9.23 13.74
N LEU A 171 11.13 9.56 13.57
CA LEU A 171 12.16 8.57 13.37
C LEU A 171 12.41 7.87 14.73
N HIS A 172 12.69 6.57 14.71
CA HIS A 172 13.03 5.86 15.94
C HIS A 172 14.25 6.53 16.62
N PRO A 173 14.22 6.84 17.93
CA PRO A 173 15.31 7.57 18.59
C PRO A 173 16.69 6.91 18.44
N GLN A 174 16.77 5.58 18.48
CA GLN A 174 18.02 4.86 18.23
C GLN A 174 18.62 5.15 16.84
N ARG A 175 17.79 5.36 15.80
CA ARG A 175 18.24 5.71 14.45
C ARG A 175 18.82 7.12 14.37
N GLU A 176 18.47 8.01 15.31
CA GLU A 176 19.10 9.32 15.38
C GLU A 176 20.52 9.25 15.96
N SER A 177 20.82 8.20 16.72
CA SER A 177 22.07 8.02 17.46
C SER A 177 22.97 6.87 16.97
N ASP A 178 22.54 6.10 15.97
CA ASP A 178 23.26 4.89 15.53
C ASP A 178 24.42 5.17 14.55
N GLY A 179 24.62 6.44 14.16
CA GLY A 179 25.65 6.85 13.21
C GLY A 179 25.32 6.54 11.75
N THR A 180 24.13 6.00 11.47
CA THR A 180 23.66 5.69 10.12
C THR A 180 23.08 6.94 9.46
N VAL A 181 23.36 7.11 8.16
CA VAL A 181 22.78 8.21 7.37
C VAL A 181 21.40 7.80 6.89
N TYR A 182 20.37 8.55 7.30
CA TYR A 182 19.00 8.40 6.82
C TYR A 182 18.61 9.58 5.95
N VAL A 183 17.99 9.28 4.80
CA VAL A 183 17.44 10.30 3.91
C VAL A 183 16.01 10.61 4.35
N LEU A 184 15.80 11.81 4.86
CA LEU A 184 14.49 12.32 5.28
C LEU A 184 14.08 13.49 4.40
N PRO A 185 12.79 13.62 4.04
CA PRO A 185 12.31 14.84 3.40
C PRO A 185 12.33 16.02 4.37
N GLU A 186 12.22 17.23 3.83
CA GLU A 186 12.01 18.43 4.64
C GLU A 186 10.75 18.25 5.50
N GLY A 187 10.86 18.47 6.82
CA GLY A 187 9.80 18.17 7.79
C GLY A 187 9.79 16.72 8.32
N GLY A 188 10.79 15.90 7.96
CA GLY A 188 11.04 14.59 8.55
C GLY A 188 10.01 13.52 8.18
N VAL A 189 9.94 12.46 8.99
CA VAL A 189 9.05 11.30 8.78
C VAL A 189 7.59 11.73 8.64
N ARG A 190 7.15 12.69 9.46
CA ARG A 190 5.79 13.23 9.39
C ARG A 190 5.47 13.77 8.00
N ALA A 191 6.30 14.65 7.46
CA ALA A 191 6.06 15.24 6.14
C ALA A 191 6.13 14.21 5.00
N GLY A 192 6.94 13.17 5.18
CA GLY A 192 7.18 12.15 4.16
C GLY A 192 6.18 10.99 4.10
N LEU A 193 5.58 10.60 5.23
CA LEU A 193 4.75 9.38 5.33
C LEU A 193 3.37 9.60 5.95
N CYS A 194 3.22 10.56 6.87
CA CYS A 194 2.00 10.74 7.66
C CYS A 194 0.79 11.04 6.77
N GLY A 195 -0.24 10.20 6.82
CA GLY A 195 -1.44 10.43 6.03
C GLY A 195 -1.20 10.33 4.53
N GLN A 196 -0.12 9.67 4.09
CA GLN A 196 0.21 9.49 2.68
C GLN A 196 0.17 8.03 2.29
N VAL A 197 -0.37 7.74 1.11
CA VAL A 197 -0.36 6.41 0.47
C VAL A 197 -0.17 6.56 -1.03
N VAL A 198 0.32 5.52 -1.70
CA VAL A 198 0.60 5.57 -3.15
C VAL A 198 -0.23 4.53 -3.88
N LEU A 199 -1.15 4.98 -4.74
CA LEU A 199 -1.85 4.11 -5.68
C LEU A 199 -0.94 3.86 -6.88
N LEU A 200 -0.77 2.60 -7.28
CA LEU A 200 0.00 2.23 -8.47
C LEU A 200 -0.92 1.63 -9.53
N GLN A 201 -0.77 2.10 -10.77
CA GLN A 201 -1.56 1.64 -11.91
C GLN A 201 -0.62 1.26 -13.06
N PRO A 202 -0.70 0.04 -13.63
CA PRO A 202 0.05 -0.30 -14.84
C PRO A 202 -0.25 0.70 -15.96
N ASN A 203 0.76 1.03 -16.76
CA ASN A 203 0.52 1.76 -18.00
C ASN A 203 -0.39 0.88 -18.85
N THR A 204 -1.54 1.41 -19.26
CA THR A 204 -2.33 0.77 -20.30
C THR A 204 -1.48 0.82 -21.56
N ASP A 205 -0.98 -0.34 -22.00
CA ASP A 205 -0.44 -0.44 -23.34
C ASP A 205 -1.50 0.10 -24.30
N SER A 206 -1.17 1.20 -24.99
CA SER A 206 -1.86 1.57 -26.22
C SER A 206 -1.49 0.56 -27.31
N SER A 207 -1.80 -0.72 -27.07
CA SER A 207 -1.90 -1.74 -28.09
C SER A 207 -3.27 -1.59 -28.74
N THR A 208 -3.48 -0.46 -29.41
CA THR A 208 -4.53 -0.34 -30.43
C THR A 208 -4.10 -1.14 -31.64
N ASN A 209 -4.88 -2.20 -31.91
CA ASN A 209 -5.11 -2.90 -33.19
C ASN A 209 -3.89 -3.27 -34.06
#